data_AF-A0A7X9GE36-F1
#
_entry.id   AF-A0A7X9GE36-F1
#
_cell.length_a   1.000
_cell.length_b   1.000
_cell.length_c   1.000
_cell.angle_alpha   90.00
_cell.angle_beta   90.00
_cell.angle_gamma   90.00
#
_symmetry.space_group_name_H-M   'P 1'
#
loop_
_entity.id
_entity.type
_entity.pdbx_description
1 polymer ?
#
loop_
_entity_poly.entity_id
_entity_poly.type
_entity_poly.pdbx_seq_one_letter_code
_entity_poly.pdbx_strand_id
1 'polypeptide(L)'
;MPAGKLAGLKISGPEVVLAGTKASYSAKGYDENYNPVSVRNDEISWSATPAGAFSDNTFMPEGDGIATINATLEQVSGSMQVNVIGAQSLAGVSITPASITVVPGESVPLAASVKTHSGMSFDLAFEDAHWSVDNELGSISNGVFISEQVGDGYITVTFLGHSASIPVTVKPLWVELEVRPEQAAFAQLDSWIDVAFPRGSVTEPVNLRLAYADSAAGLPQGCINLGSFSLQPAPGETIEITAPWKLSWEYRHDTIEERPAILMWDEAAQAWKEQPSKVDYGDEVNIISARVWGLGQFVLVDDQKAAPYFKDISKHWAATSIVDMALRGVINGFPDGTFRPDETVTRAQFVKMLASAMQWTYEKPSIGFNDDIPGWASAAIDTAVCRRVVTGYPDGSFAPDAKITRSEMAVMLDRALGLADTNTVLEYKDQNEIPAFARAAIARATDAGLLQGADGLFRPNDGASRAETAVVISRLYKYWLEQQ
;
A
#
# COMPACT_ATOMS: atom_id res chain seq x y z
N MET A 1 -12.33 -18.65 -70.25
CA MET A 1 -13.18 -19.82 -70.52
C MET A 1 -14.60 -19.47 -70.08
N PRO A 2 -15.67 -19.85 -70.81
CA PRO A 2 -17.02 -19.70 -70.29
C PRO A 2 -17.13 -20.46 -68.97
N ALA A 3 -17.86 -19.92 -67.98
CA ALA A 3 -18.09 -20.60 -66.72
C ALA A 3 -18.74 -21.96 -67.01
N GLY A 4 -18.12 -23.04 -66.53
CA GLY A 4 -18.68 -24.38 -66.67
C GLY A 4 -20.04 -24.48 -65.99
N LYS A 5 -20.89 -25.39 -66.46
CA LYS A 5 -22.19 -25.64 -65.84
C LYS A 5 -21.97 -26.09 -64.40
N LEU A 6 -22.71 -25.51 -63.45
CA LEU A 6 -22.63 -25.88 -62.04
C LEU A 6 -22.89 -27.39 -61.88
N ALA A 7 -21.93 -28.10 -61.30
CA ALA A 7 -21.95 -29.54 -61.11
C ALA A 7 -22.00 -29.95 -59.63
N GLY A 8 -21.50 -29.10 -58.72
CA GLY A 8 -21.52 -29.38 -57.29
C GLY A 8 -21.34 -28.13 -56.42
N LEU A 9 -21.62 -28.29 -55.13
CA LEU A 9 -21.32 -27.30 -54.09
C LEU A 9 -20.29 -27.88 -53.12
N LYS A 10 -19.28 -27.09 -52.77
CA LYS A 10 -18.30 -27.41 -51.71
C LYS A 10 -18.59 -26.56 -50.48
N ILE A 11 -19.00 -27.21 -49.39
CA ILE A 11 -19.27 -26.56 -48.12
C ILE A 11 -17.95 -26.29 -47.39
N SER A 12 -17.89 -25.21 -46.62
CA SER A 12 -16.78 -24.84 -45.74
C SER A 12 -17.34 -24.25 -44.45
N GLY A 13 -16.80 -24.70 -43.32
CA GLY A 13 -17.21 -24.32 -41.97
C GLY A 13 -16.52 -25.21 -40.94
N PRO A 14 -16.89 -25.11 -39.65
CA PRO A 14 -16.32 -25.95 -38.60
C PRO A 14 -16.76 -27.42 -38.75
N GLU A 15 -15.82 -28.35 -38.57
CA GLU A 15 -16.08 -29.80 -38.58
C GLU A 15 -16.54 -30.33 -37.22
N VAL A 16 -16.32 -29.56 -36.16
CA VAL A 16 -16.73 -29.88 -34.78
C VAL A 16 -17.43 -28.67 -34.20
N VAL A 17 -18.62 -28.87 -33.63
CA VAL A 17 -19.44 -27.81 -33.02
C VAL A 17 -20.04 -28.31 -31.71
N LEU A 18 -20.39 -27.38 -30.82
CA LEU A 18 -21.07 -27.71 -29.56
C LEU A 18 -22.59 -27.66 -29.78
N ALA A 19 -23.32 -28.60 -29.18
CA ALA A 19 -24.78 -28.54 -29.15
C ALA A 19 -25.25 -27.22 -28.51
N GLY A 20 -26.28 -26.59 -29.07
CA GLY A 20 -26.84 -25.33 -28.61
C GLY A 20 -26.06 -24.07 -29.02
N THR A 21 -24.91 -24.20 -29.68
CA THR A 21 -24.09 -23.06 -30.16
C THR A 21 -24.32 -22.81 -31.64
N LYS A 22 -24.02 -21.58 -32.09
CA LYS A 22 -24.15 -21.19 -33.51
C LYS A 22 -22.85 -21.43 -34.26
N ALA A 23 -22.97 -22.03 -35.45
CA ALA A 23 -21.85 -22.22 -36.38
C ALA A 23 -22.27 -21.79 -37.79
N SER A 24 -21.52 -20.88 -38.41
CA SER A 24 -21.80 -20.43 -39.77
C SER A 24 -21.04 -21.24 -40.81
N TYR A 25 -21.71 -21.53 -41.92
CA TYR A 25 -21.18 -22.28 -43.05
C TYR A 25 -21.23 -21.45 -44.33
N SER A 26 -20.43 -21.83 -45.31
CA SER A 26 -20.45 -21.22 -46.64
C SER A 26 -20.31 -22.30 -47.70
N ALA A 27 -20.76 -22.03 -48.92
CA ALA A 27 -20.63 -22.96 -50.02
C ALA A 27 -20.10 -22.26 -51.27
N LYS A 28 -19.28 -22.97 -52.06
CA LYS A 28 -18.79 -22.50 -53.37
C LYS A 28 -19.17 -23.50 -54.45
N GLY A 29 -19.61 -23.00 -55.60
CA GLY A 29 -19.92 -23.83 -56.76
C GLY A 29 -18.68 -24.32 -57.49
N TYR A 30 -18.78 -25.49 -58.12
CA TYR A 30 -17.78 -26.00 -59.05
C TYR A 30 -18.41 -26.69 -60.25
N ASP A 31 -17.70 -26.74 -61.39
CA ASP A 31 -18.12 -27.42 -62.61
C ASP A 31 -17.68 -28.91 -62.66
N GLU A 32 -18.01 -29.64 -63.73
CA GLU A 32 -17.67 -31.07 -63.87
C GLU A 32 -16.15 -31.37 -63.81
N ASN A 33 -15.30 -30.36 -64.03
CA ASN A 33 -13.85 -30.46 -63.96
C ASN A 33 -13.28 -29.86 -62.64
N TYR A 34 -14.14 -29.60 -61.65
CA TYR A 34 -13.82 -28.98 -60.37
C TYR A 34 -13.29 -27.54 -60.45
N ASN A 35 -13.55 -26.82 -61.55
CA ASN A 35 -13.22 -25.40 -61.61
C ASN A 35 -14.25 -24.58 -60.82
N PRO A 36 -13.84 -23.52 -60.10
CA PRO A 36 -14.77 -22.68 -59.35
C PRO A 36 -15.82 -22.02 -60.25
N VAL A 37 -17.09 -22.08 -59.81
CA VAL A 37 -18.24 -21.40 -60.42
C VAL A 37 -18.82 -20.43 -59.41
N SER A 38 -19.00 -19.17 -59.81
CA SER A 38 -19.63 -18.16 -58.96
C SER A 38 -21.09 -18.50 -58.70
N VAL A 39 -21.46 -18.58 -57.43
CA VAL A 39 -22.82 -18.83 -56.96
C VAL A 39 -23.27 -17.68 -56.06
N ARG A 40 -24.57 -17.41 -56.06
CA ARG A 40 -25.19 -16.40 -55.21
C ARG A 40 -25.57 -17.04 -53.89
N ASN A 41 -24.91 -16.63 -52.80
CA ASN A 41 -25.06 -17.29 -51.49
C ASN A 41 -26.48 -17.17 -50.91
N ASP A 42 -27.23 -16.13 -51.29
CA ASP A 42 -28.63 -15.90 -50.93
C ASP A 42 -29.61 -16.89 -51.59
N GLU A 43 -29.18 -17.59 -52.64
CA GLU A 43 -29.99 -18.59 -53.35
C GLU A 43 -29.74 -20.02 -52.82
N ILE A 44 -28.79 -20.20 -51.89
CA ILE A 44 -28.42 -21.50 -51.34
C ILE A 44 -29.35 -21.86 -50.17
N SER A 45 -30.03 -22.99 -50.29
CA SER A 45 -30.84 -23.57 -49.22
C SER A 45 -30.00 -24.50 -48.34
N TRP A 46 -30.08 -24.32 -47.03
CA TRP A 46 -29.35 -25.11 -46.03
C TRP A 46 -30.27 -26.08 -45.28
N SER A 47 -29.79 -27.29 -45.01
CA SER A 47 -30.49 -28.27 -44.16
C SER A 47 -29.49 -29.16 -43.40
N ALA A 48 -29.94 -29.82 -42.33
CA ALA A 48 -29.15 -30.81 -41.57
C ALA A 48 -29.91 -32.12 -41.36
N THR A 49 -29.17 -33.22 -41.22
CA THR A 49 -29.68 -34.54 -40.81
C THR A 49 -28.74 -35.19 -39.78
N PRO A 50 -29.17 -35.54 -38.55
CA PRO A 50 -30.48 -35.29 -37.94
C PRO A 50 -30.88 -33.81 -37.93
N ALA A 51 -32.18 -33.52 -37.73
CA ALA A 51 -32.69 -32.17 -37.80
C ALA A 51 -32.00 -31.25 -36.77
N GLY A 52 -31.62 -30.05 -37.20
CA GLY A 52 -31.18 -28.95 -36.35
C GLY A 52 -31.63 -27.63 -36.98
N ALA A 53 -31.60 -26.55 -36.21
CA ALA A 53 -32.11 -25.26 -36.68
C ALA A 53 -31.11 -24.59 -37.63
N PHE A 54 -31.58 -24.12 -38.78
CA PHE A 54 -30.85 -23.19 -39.63
C PHE A 54 -31.53 -21.82 -39.62
N SER A 55 -30.73 -20.78 -39.47
CA SER A 55 -31.09 -19.41 -39.84
C SER A 55 -30.07 -18.95 -40.88
N ASP A 56 -30.52 -18.76 -42.12
CA ASP A 56 -29.65 -18.56 -43.28
C ASP A 56 -28.59 -19.66 -43.39
N ASN A 57 -27.32 -19.30 -43.29
CA ASN A 57 -26.18 -20.22 -43.32
C ASN A 57 -25.64 -20.58 -41.93
N THR A 58 -26.36 -20.21 -40.87
CA THR A 58 -25.97 -20.47 -39.47
C THR A 58 -26.74 -21.65 -38.93
N PHE A 59 -26.00 -22.70 -38.59
CA PHE A 59 -26.49 -23.93 -38.00
C PHE A 59 -26.43 -23.87 -36.48
N MET A 60 -27.48 -24.33 -35.83
CA MET A 60 -27.55 -24.53 -34.38
C MET A 60 -28.02 -25.97 -34.11
N PRO A 61 -27.11 -26.88 -33.74
CA PRO A 61 -27.46 -28.27 -33.50
C PRO A 61 -28.07 -28.47 -32.12
N GLU A 62 -29.07 -29.35 -32.00
CA GLU A 62 -29.78 -29.61 -30.73
C GLU A 62 -29.32 -30.90 -30.02
N GLY A 63 -28.68 -31.83 -30.73
CA GLY A 63 -28.32 -33.16 -30.23
C GLY A 63 -26.86 -33.55 -30.47
N ASP A 64 -26.41 -34.61 -29.84
CA ASP A 64 -25.05 -35.15 -29.97
C ASP A 64 -24.89 -36.11 -31.17
N GLY A 65 -23.68 -36.19 -31.70
CA GLY A 65 -23.32 -37.11 -32.78
C GLY A 65 -23.06 -36.43 -34.11
N ILE A 66 -23.08 -37.21 -35.19
CA ILE A 66 -22.72 -36.72 -36.54
C ILE A 66 -23.95 -36.12 -37.23
N ALA A 67 -23.91 -34.82 -37.51
CA ALA A 67 -24.86 -34.15 -38.37
C ALA A 67 -24.30 -34.05 -39.80
N THR A 68 -25.15 -34.26 -40.80
CA THR A 68 -24.82 -34.01 -42.21
C THR A 68 -25.47 -32.69 -42.62
N ILE A 69 -24.65 -31.67 -42.85
CA ILE A 69 -25.09 -30.39 -43.40
C ILE A 69 -25.15 -30.49 -44.91
N ASN A 70 -26.27 -30.08 -45.50
CA ASN A 70 -26.48 -30.04 -46.94
C ASN A 70 -26.70 -28.59 -47.39
N ALA A 71 -26.02 -28.21 -48.46
CA ALA A 71 -26.24 -26.97 -49.21
C ALA A 71 -26.85 -27.35 -50.56
N THR A 72 -27.96 -26.73 -50.94
CA THR A 72 -28.67 -27.01 -52.20
C THR A 72 -28.88 -25.72 -52.99
N LEU A 73 -28.54 -25.74 -54.27
CA LEU A 73 -28.81 -24.69 -55.24
C LEU A 73 -29.38 -25.32 -56.51
N GLU A 74 -30.63 -25.00 -56.83
CA GLU A 74 -31.40 -25.64 -57.91
C GLU A 74 -31.47 -27.18 -57.78
N GLN A 75 -30.80 -27.92 -58.68
CA GLN A 75 -30.72 -29.39 -58.66
C GLN A 75 -29.37 -29.93 -58.14
N VAL A 76 -28.47 -29.03 -57.75
CA VAL A 76 -27.13 -29.39 -57.32
C VAL A 76 -27.06 -29.29 -55.80
N SER A 77 -26.43 -30.28 -55.17
CA SER A 77 -26.21 -30.29 -53.72
C SER A 77 -24.75 -30.58 -53.37
N GLY A 78 -24.36 -30.15 -52.19
CA GLY A 78 -23.13 -30.54 -51.51
C GLY A 78 -23.45 -30.93 -50.08
N SER A 79 -22.63 -31.79 -49.48
CA SER A 79 -22.79 -32.21 -48.10
C SER A 79 -21.47 -32.20 -47.33
N MET A 80 -21.56 -32.01 -46.02
CA MET A 80 -20.43 -32.02 -45.10
C MET A 80 -20.86 -32.68 -43.78
N GLN A 81 -20.03 -33.57 -43.25
CA GLN A 81 -20.25 -34.13 -41.92
C GLN A 81 -19.67 -33.19 -40.86
N VAL A 82 -20.43 -32.99 -39.79
CA VAL A 82 -20.07 -32.17 -38.66
C VAL A 82 -20.31 -32.98 -37.40
N ASN A 83 -19.29 -33.09 -36.56
CA ASN A 83 -19.38 -33.74 -35.26
C ASN A 83 -19.93 -32.78 -34.22
N VAL A 84 -21.11 -33.08 -33.69
CA VAL A 84 -21.74 -32.29 -32.63
C VAL A 84 -21.41 -32.89 -31.27
N ILE A 85 -20.74 -32.10 -30.45
CA ILE A 85 -20.43 -32.43 -29.06
C ILE A 85 -21.59 -31.98 -28.18
N GLY A 86 -22.36 -32.93 -27.65
CA GLY A 86 -23.44 -32.65 -26.70
C GLY A 86 -23.04 -32.83 -25.23
N ALA A 87 -24.01 -32.63 -24.34
CA ALA A 87 -23.83 -32.59 -22.89
C ALA A 87 -23.07 -33.79 -22.31
N GLN A 88 -23.34 -35.01 -22.80
CA GLN A 88 -22.72 -36.26 -22.32
C GLN A 88 -21.25 -36.41 -22.70
N SER A 89 -20.77 -35.65 -23.69
CA SER A 89 -19.36 -35.66 -24.12
C SER A 89 -18.50 -34.66 -23.35
N LEU A 90 -19.13 -33.75 -22.59
CA LEU A 90 -18.45 -32.73 -21.80
C LEU A 90 -18.00 -33.28 -20.45
N ALA A 91 -16.75 -33.04 -20.10
CA ALA A 91 -16.18 -33.31 -18.78
C ALA A 91 -16.41 -32.15 -17.80
N GLY A 92 -16.63 -30.93 -18.29
CA GLY A 92 -16.95 -29.78 -17.46
C GLY A 92 -16.82 -28.44 -18.19
N VAL A 93 -17.17 -27.38 -17.48
CA VAL A 93 -16.98 -25.97 -17.88
C VAL A 93 -15.91 -25.35 -17.00
N SER A 94 -15.25 -24.31 -17.46
CA SER A 94 -14.31 -23.49 -16.69
C SER A 94 -14.50 -22.02 -17.00
N ILE A 95 -14.22 -21.16 -16.01
CA ILE A 95 -14.23 -19.70 -16.15
C ILE A 95 -12.80 -19.18 -16.03
N THR A 96 -12.47 -18.15 -16.80
CA THR A 96 -11.23 -17.36 -16.66
C THR A 96 -11.61 -15.90 -16.40
N PRO A 97 -11.02 -15.22 -15.38
CA PRO A 97 -10.02 -15.74 -14.43
C PRO A 97 -10.62 -16.74 -13.41
N ALA A 98 -9.76 -17.45 -12.68
CA ALA A 98 -10.18 -18.48 -11.70
C ALA A 98 -10.70 -17.90 -10.37
N SER A 99 -10.48 -16.61 -10.11
CA SER A 99 -10.98 -15.85 -8.96
C SER A 99 -10.95 -14.36 -9.28
N ILE A 100 -11.79 -13.57 -8.63
CA ILE A 100 -11.84 -12.10 -8.81
C ILE A 100 -11.77 -11.41 -7.46
N THR A 101 -10.95 -10.38 -7.36
CA THR A 101 -10.93 -9.45 -6.22
C THR A 101 -10.87 -8.03 -6.75
N VAL A 102 -11.90 -7.24 -6.44
CA VAL A 102 -12.12 -5.90 -7.01
C VAL A 102 -12.72 -4.96 -5.99
N VAL A 103 -12.79 -3.67 -6.29
CA VAL A 103 -13.61 -2.68 -5.56
C VAL A 103 -14.86 -2.31 -6.37
N PRO A 104 -15.91 -1.70 -5.77
CA PRO A 104 -17.10 -1.27 -6.51
C PRO A 104 -16.78 -0.42 -7.74
N GLY A 105 -17.39 -0.76 -8.88
CA GLY A 105 -17.25 -0.05 -10.16
C GLY A 105 -16.17 -0.59 -11.09
N GLU A 106 -15.31 -1.50 -10.64
CA GLU A 106 -14.30 -2.14 -11.50
C GLU A 106 -14.94 -3.15 -12.46
N SER A 107 -14.30 -3.29 -13.62
CA SER A 107 -14.76 -4.18 -14.69
C SER A 107 -13.73 -5.27 -14.97
N VAL A 108 -14.18 -6.52 -15.05
CA VAL A 108 -13.32 -7.70 -15.29
C VAL A 108 -13.87 -8.50 -16.47
N PRO A 109 -13.07 -8.73 -17.54
CA PRO A 109 -13.48 -9.60 -18.62
C PRO A 109 -13.53 -11.06 -18.16
N LEU A 110 -14.59 -11.75 -18.56
CA LEU A 110 -14.84 -13.16 -18.30
C LEU A 110 -14.78 -13.93 -19.61
N ALA A 111 -14.16 -15.10 -19.56
CA ALA A 111 -14.24 -16.11 -20.61
C ALA A 111 -14.71 -17.42 -20.02
N ALA A 112 -15.48 -18.19 -20.79
CA ALA A 112 -15.82 -19.56 -20.45
C ALA A 112 -15.32 -20.51 -21.54
N SER A 113 -14.88 -21.68 -21.13
CA SER A 113 -14.51 -22.76 -22.04
C SER A 113 -15.07 -24.08 -21.51
N VAL A 114 -15.35 -25.01 -22.41
CA VAL A 114 -15.74 -26.38 -22.06
C VAL A 114 -14.63 -27.34 -22.41
N LYS A 115 -14.52 -28.42 -21.63
CA LYS A 115 -13.59 -29.51 -21.89
C LYS A 115 -14.36 -30.81 -22.11
N THR A 116 -13.98 -31.60 -23.10
CA THR A 116 -14.56 -32.92 -23.36
C THR A 116 -13.86 -34.01 -22.56
N HIS A 117 -14.48 -35.18 -22.43
CA HIS A 117 -13.83 -36.37 -21.87
C HIS A 117 -12.62 -36.84 -22.70
N SER A 118 -12.55 -36.48 -23.99
CA SER A 118 -11.38 -36.73 -24.85
C SER A 118 -10.26 -35.70 -24.68
N GLY A 119 -10.46 -34.68 -23.84
CA GLY A 119 -9.47 -33.64 -23.55
C GLY A 119 -9.46 -32.46 -24.53
N MET A 120 -10.41 -32.38 -25.47
CA MET A 120 -10.56 -31.21 -26.34
C MET A 120 -11.17 -30.05 -25.54
N SER A 121 -10.75 -28.83 -25.85
CA SER A 121 -11.28 -27.60 -25.25
C SER A 121 -11.89 -26.69 -26.31
N PHE A 122 -13.01 -26.07 -25.98
CA PHE A 122 -13.73 -25.13 -26.85
C PHE A 122 -14.08 -23.89 -26.05
N ASP A 123 -13.86 -22.72 -26.61
CA ASP A 123 -14.32 -21.46 -26.03
C ASP A 123 -15.82 -21.29 -26.26
N LEU A 124 -16.51 -20.79 -25.24
CA LEU A 124 -17.93 -20.47 -25.31
C LEU A 124 -18.10 -18.97 -25.59
N ALA A 125 -18.98 -18.64 -26.53
CA ALA A 125 -19.48 -17.27 -26.63
C ALA A 125 -20.28 -16.93 -25.38
N PHE A 126 -20.29 -15.64 -25.01
CA PHE A 126 -20.98 -15.20 -23.80
C PHE A 126 -22.49 -15.54 -23.85
N GLU A 127 -23.13 -15.33 -25.00
CA GLU A 127 -24.55 -15.62 -25.21
C GLU A 127 -24.92 -17.10 -25.21
N ASP A 128 -23.95 -18.00 -25.38
CA ASP A 128 -24.20 -19.45 -25.44
C ASP A 128 -24.31 -20.07 -24.04
N ALA A 129 -23.88 -19.36 -22.99
CA ALA A 129 -23.87 -19.84 -21.63
C ALA A 129 -24.78 -19.00 -20.71
N HIS A 130 -25.27 -19.63 -19.65
CA HIS A 130 -26.02 -18.93 -18.61
C HIS A 130 -25.08 -18.48 -17.49
N TRP A 131 -25.07 -17.18 -17.22
CA TRP A 131 -24.23 -16.56 -16.20
C TRP A 131 -25.08 -16.05 -15.04
N SER A 132 -24.57 -16.23 -13.82
CA SER A 132 -25.17 -15.65 -12.61
C SER A 132 -24.09 -15.13 -11.66
N VAL A 133 -24.47 -14.12 -10.88
CA VAL A 133 -23.65 -13.54 -9.80
C VAL A 133 -24.45 -13.63 -8.51
N ASP A 134 -23.81 -14.07 -7.43
CA ASP A 134 -24.43 -14.11 -6.11
C ASP A 134 -24.53 -12.71 -5.47
N ASN A 135 -25.39 -12.58 -4.46
CA ASN A 135 -25.41 -11.49 -3.47
C ASN A 135 -25.46 -10.06 -4.02
N GLU A 136 -25.97 -9.87 -5.24
CA GLU A 136 -26.01 -8.55 -5.90
C GLU A 136 -24.61 -7.89 -5.96
N LEU A 137 -23.53 -8.70 -5.99
CA LEU A 137 -22.14 -8.21 -6.00
C LEU A 137 -21.81 -7.40 -7.25
N GLY A 138 -22.61 -7.54 -8.31
CA GLY A 138 -22.45 -6.82 -9.55
C GLY A 138 -23.29 -7.41 -10.67
N SER A 139 -23.05 -6.89 -11.87
CA SER A 139 -23.73 -7.31 -13.09
C SER A 139 -22.74 -7.87 -14.11
N ILE A 140 -23.19 -8.84 -14.92
CA ILE A 140 -22.41 -9.34 -16.06
C ILE A 140 -23.11 -8.94 -17.35
N SER A 141 -22.40 -8.25 -18.23
CA SER A 141 -22.89 -7.88 -19.56
C SER A 141 -21.81 -8.05 -20.60
N ASN A 142 -22.15 -8.66 -21.74
CA ASN A 142 -21.24 -8.90 -22.87
C ASN A 142 -19.89 -9.52 -22.46
N GLY A 143 -19.91 -10.50 -21.55
CA GLY A 143 -18.70 -11.15 -21.06
C GLY A 143 -17.85 -10.30 -20.11
N VAL A 144 -18.39 -9.22 -19.55
CA VAL A 144 -17.68 -8.37 -18.57
C VAL A 144 -18.49 -8.31 -17.28
N PHE A 145 -17.85 -8.66 -16.17
CA PHE A 145 -18.37 -8.44 -14.83
C PHE A 145 -18.07 -7.01 -14.37
N ILE A 146 -19.06 -6.31 -13.82
CA ILE A 146 -18.92 -4.98 -13.22
C ILE A 146 -19.36 -5.08 -11.76
N SER A 147 -18.47 -4.80 -10.82
CA SER A 147 -18.75 -4.88 -9.38
C SER A 147 -19.62 -3.72 -8.91
N GLU A 148 -20.49 -3.98 -7.94
CA GLU A 148 -21.46 -3.01 -7.39
C GLU A 148 -21.47 -3.02 -5.86
N GLN A 149 -21.88 -4.12 -5.22
CA GLN A 149 -21.98 -4.24 -3.76
C GLN A 149 -20.76 -4.91 -3.15
N VAL A 150 -20.33 -4.42 -1.99
CA VAL A 150 -19.26 -5.03 -1.18
C VAL A 150 -19.72 -6.37 -0.62
N GLY A 151 -18.87 -7.38 -0.72
CA GLY A 151 -19.14 -8.71 -0.17
C GLY A 151 -18.38 -9.82 -0.88
N ASP A 152 -18.65 -11.05 -0.45
CA ASP A 152 -18.12 -12.27 -1.03
C ASP A 152 -19.23 -13.10 -1.68
N GLY A 153 -18.90 -13.82 -2.74
CA GLY A 153 -19.81 -14.71 -3.44
C GLY A 153 -19.17 -15.39 -4.63
N TYR A 154 -19.99 -15.86 -5.56
CA TYR A 154 -19.53 -16.59 -6.73
C TYR A 154 -20.10 -16.02 -8.03
N ILE A 155 -19.29 -16.09 -9.08
CA ILE A 155 -19.77 -16.05 -10.45
C ILE A 155 -19.88 -17.49 -10.93
N THR A 156 -21.06 -17.85 -11.42
CA THR A 156 -21.33 -19.19 -11.94
C THR A 156 -21.68 -19.11 -13.42
N VAL A 157 -21.05 -19.98 -14.20
CA VAL A 157 -21.42 -20.25 -15.59
C VAL A 157 -22.03 -21.63 -15.68
N THR A 158 -23.13 -21.77 -16.42
CA THR A 158 -23.78 -23.05 -16.71
C THR A 158 -23.96 -23.21 -18.21
N PHE A 159 -23.50 -24.35 -18.73
CA PHE A 159 -23.64 -24.72 -20.13
C PHE A 159 -23.97 -26.21 -20.26
N LEU A 160 -25.05 -26.54 -20.97
CA LEU A 160 -25.54 -27.92 -21.18
C LEU A 160 -25.61 -28.76 -19.89
N GLY A 161 -26.02 -28.16 -18.77
CA GLY A 161 -26.17 -28.83 -17.47
C GLY A 161 -24.87 -29.00 -16.67
N HIS A 162 -23.74 -28.56 -17.19
CA HIS A 162 -22.47 -28.47 -16.46
C HIS A 162 -22.27 -27.06 -15.94
N SER A 163 -21.73 -26.94 -14.72
CA SER A 163 -21.50 -25.64 -14.10
C SER A 163 -20.07 -25.52 -13.57
N ALA A 164 -19.56 -24.29 -13.60
CA ALA A 164 -18.34 -23.89 -12.90
C ALA A 164 -18.60 -22.59 -12.14
N SER A 165 -17.99 -22.48 -10.97
CA SER A 165 -18.09 -21.30 -10.12
C SER A 165 -16.70 -20.82 -9.74
N ILE A 166 -16.50 -19.50 -9.78
CA ILE A 166 -15.27 -18.86 -9.30
C ILE A 166 -15.62 -17.92 -8.13
N PRO A 167 -14.77 -17.83 -7.10
CA PRO A 167 -14.98 -16.88 -6.01
C PRO A 167 -14.76 -15.45 -6.48
N VAL A 168 -15.61 -14.54 -6.00
CA VAL A 168 -15.53 -13.10 -6.21
C VAL A 168 -15.62 -12.40 -4.86
N THR A 169 -14.66 -11.51 -4.61
CA THR A 169 -14.63 -10.63 -3.44
C THR A 169 -14.65 -9.18 -3.93
N VAL A 170 -15.70 -8.45 -3.58
CA VAL A 170 -15.78 -7.00 -3.79
C VAL A 170 -15.41 -6.33 -2.47
N LYS A 171 -14.20 -5.79 -2.38
CA LYS A 171 -13.69 -5.09 -1.20
C LYS A 171 -14.23 -3.67 -1.13
N PRO A 172 -14.46 -3.10 0.06
CA PRO A 172 -14.81 -1.70 0.16
C PRO A 172 -13.65 -0.82 -0.36
N LEU A 173 -13.98 0.39 -0.85
CA LEU A 173 -12.98 1.36 -1.30
C LEU A 173 -12.04 1.83 -0.17
N TRP A 174 -12.49 1.71 1.08
CA TRP A 174 -11.74 2.03 2.28
C TRP A 174 -12.20 1.16 3.45
N VAL A 175 -11.33 1.04 4.44
CA VAL A 175 -11.62 0.46 5.75
C VAL A 175 -12.01 1.60 6.69
N GLU A 176 -13.20 1.52 7.29
CA GLU A 176 -13.63 2.45 8.33
C GLU A 176 -12.99 2.06 9.67
N LEU A 177 -12.48 3.05 10.40
CA LEU A 177 -11.83 2.91 11.70
C LEU A 177 -12.40 3.93 12.68
N GLU A 178 -13.16 3.48 13.66
CA GLU A 178 -13.60 4.33 14.77
C GLU A 178 -12.50 4.39 15.84
N VAL A 179 -11.99 5.60 16.11
CA VAL A 179 -11.01 5.86 17.16
C VAL A 179 -11.69 6.59 18.31
N ARG A 180 -11.52 6.10 19.54
CA ARG A 180 -12.13 6.65 20.75
C ARG A 180 -11.07 6.95 21.81
N PRO A 181 -11.21 8.03 22.62
CA PRO A 181 -10.21 8.40 23.64
C PRO A 181 -9.93 7.30 24.68
N GLU A 182 -10.95 6.51 25.02
CA GLU A 182 -10.95 5.56 26.13
C GLU A 182 -10.34 4.20 25.82
N GLN A 183 -10.08 3.87 24.55
CA GLN A 183 -9.58 2.55 24.13
C GLN A 183 -8.62 2.64 22.95
N ALA A 184 -7.84 1.57 22.74
CA ALA A 184 -7.05 1.44 21.53
C ALA A 184 -7.94 1.06 20.33
N ALA A 185 -7.55 1.48 19.13
CA ALA A 185 -8.23 1.14 17.88
C ALA A 185 -7.22 0.65 16.84
N PHE A 186 -7.66 -0.25 15.95
CA PHE A 186 -6.80 -0.87 14.94
C PHE A 186 -7.55 -1.08 13.62
N ALA A 187 -6.86 -0.85 12.50
CA ALA A 187 -7.33 -1.22 11.17
C ALA A 187 -6.17 -1.76 10.33
N GLN A 188 -6.51 -2.55 9.33
CA GLN A 188 -5.57 -3.18 8.43
C GLN A 188 -6.03 -3.03 6.98
N LEU A 189 -5.10 -2.79 6.06
CA LEU A 189 -5.32 -2.78 4.62
C LEU A 189 -4.58 -3.96 3.98
N ASP A 190 -5.34 -4.96 3.53
CA ASP A 190 -4.89 -6.19 2.85
C ASP A 190 -3.71 -6.93 3.49
N SER A 191 -3.59 -6.88 4.82
CA SER A 191 -2.50 -7.50 5.58
C SER A 191 -1.10 -6.91 5.38
N TRP A 192 -0.95 -5.89 4.54
CA TRP A 192 0.33 -5.22 4.32
C TRP A 192 0.50 -3.98 5.19
N ILE A 193 -0.59 -3.31 5.55
CA ILE A 193 -0.56 -2.02 6.24
C ILE A 193 -1.44 -2.09 7.47
N ASP A 194 -0.81 -1.89 8.62
CA ASP A 194 -1.44 -1.86 9.93
C ASP A 194 -1.41 -0.45 10.51
N VAL A 195 -2.57 0.01 10.96
CA VAL A 195 -2.74 1.29 11.65
C VAL A 195 -3.27 1.02 13.05
N ALA A 196 -2.55 1.49 14.06
CA ALA A 196 -2.93 1.32 15.46
C ALA A 196 -2.91 2.66 16.21
N PHE A 197 -4.04 3.02 16.79
CA PHE A 197 -4.18 4.17 17.68
C PHE A 197 -4.19 3.68 19.13
N PRO A 198 -3.17 4.00 19.93
CA PRO A 198 -3.21 3.76 21.37
C PRO A 198 -4.35 4.52 22.04
N ARG A 199 -4.74 4.07 23.24
CA ARG A 199 -5.68 4.81 24.10
C ARG A 199 -5.17 6.24 24.34
N GLY A 200 -6.06 7.23 24.25
CA GLY A 200 -5.71 8.64 24.46
C GLY A 200 -5.02 9.31 23.28
N SER A 201 -5.04 8.70 22.09
CA SER A 201 -4.53 9.33 20.85
C SER A 201 -5.39 10.47 20.35
N VAL A 202 -6.67 10.53 20.76
CA VAL A 202 -7.65 11.55 20.38
C VAL A 202 -8.41 12.04 21.62
N THR A 203 -8.99 13.24 21.52
CA THR A 203 -9.79 13.89 22.58
C THR A 203 -11.28 13.57 22.49
N GLU A 204 -11.80 13.30 21.31
CA GLU A 204 -13.20 12.93 21.03
C GLU A 204 -13.26 11.73 20.06
N PRO A 205 -14.36 10.96 20.02
CA PRO A 205 -14.55 9.90 19.03
C PRO A 205 -14.50 10.44 17.61
N VAL A 206 -13.86 9.70 16.70
CA VAL A 206 -13.75 10.08 15.28
C VAL A 206 -13.73 8.85 14.38
N ASN A 207 -14.41 8.94 13.24
CA ASN A 207 -14.33 7.93 12.19
C ASN A 207 -13.27 8.30 11.16
N LEU A 208 -12.35 7.37 10.89
CA LEU A 208 -11.28 7.49 9.91
C LEU A 208 -11.48 6.49 8.76
N ARG A 209 -11.00 6.85 7.58
CA ARG A 209 -10.99 6.02 6.38
C ARG A 209 -9.57 5.71 5.97
N LEU A 210 -9.25 4.42 5.96
CA LEU A 210 -7.98 3.86 5.48
C LEU A 210 -8.18 3.29 4.07
N ALA A 211 -7.49 3.82 3.07
CA ALA A 211 -7.65 3.42 1.67
C ALA A 211 -6.31 3.38 0.95
N TYR A 212 -6.18 2.59 -0.11
CA TYR A 212 -5.10 2.81 -1.06
C TYR A 212 -5.22 4.21 -1.67
N ALA A 213 -4.09 4.82 -1.95
CA ALA A 213 -4.04 6.12 -2.61
C ALA A 213 -3.37 5.96 -3.97
N ASP A 214 -3.84 6.75 -4.94
CA ASP A 214 -3.19 6.89 -6.24
C ASP A 214 -1.72 7.33 -6.09
N SER A 215 -0.96 7.19 -7.17
CA SER A 215 0.48 7.44 -7.19
C SER A 215 0.86 8.77 -6.53
N ALA A 216 1.79 8.72 -5.57
CA ALA A 216 2.36 9.89 -4.92
C ALA A 216 3.19 10.74 -5.91
N ALA A 217 2.59 11.82 -6.42
CA ALA A 217 3.29 12.80 -7.24
C ALA A 217 4.21 13.69 -6.36
N GLY A 218 5.24 14.28 -6.98
CA GLY A 218 6.09 15.27 -6.31
C GLY A 218 7.02 14.70 -5.24
N LEU A 219 7.34 13.40 -5.29
CA LEU A 219 8.33 12.80 -4.39
C LEU A 219 9.70 13.49 -4.52
N PRO A 220 10.49 13.57 -3.42
CA PRO A 220 11.86 14.06 -3.48
C PRO A 220 12.69 13.30 -4.51
N GLN A 221 13.57 14.00 -5.21
CA GLN A 221 14.48 13.38 -6.17
C GLN A 221 15.32 12.30 -5.48
N GLY A 222 15.36 11.10 -6.07
CA GLY A 222 16.04 9.93 -5.51
C GLY A 222 15.13 9.00 -4.69
N CYS A 223 13.88 9.37 -4.43
CA CYS A 223 12.91 8.46 -3.82
C CYS A 223 12.09 7.72 -4.89
N ILE A 224 12.03 6.40 -4.79
CA ILE A 224 11.21 5.54 -5.67
C ILE A 224 9.95 5.12 -4.91
N ASN A 225 8.76 5.36 -5.47
CA ASN A 225 7.49 4.95 -4.87
C ASN A 225 7.31 3.42 -4.94
N LEU A 226 7.05 2.78 -3.79
CA LEU A 226 6.76 1.35 -3.67
C LEU A 226 5.30 1.05 -3.30
N GLY A 227 4.54 2.06 -2.90
CA GLY A 227 3.14 1.96 -2.54
C GLY A 227 2.66 3.21 -1.81
N SER A 228 1.36 3.49 -1.90
CA SER A 228 0.73 4.65 -1.28
C SER A 228 -0.62 4.30 -0.67
N PHE A 229 -0.91 4.87 0.50
CA PHE A 229 -2.22 4.79 1.16
C PHE A 229 -2.61 6.16 1.71
N SER A 230 -3.88 6.33 2.06
CA SER A 230 -4.38 7.48 2.78
C SER A 230 -5.11 7.06 4.04
N LEU A 231 -4.95 7.86 5.10
CA LEU A 231 -5.72 7.78 6.33
C LEU A 231 -6.30 9.16 6.59
N GLN A 232 -7.61 9.31 6.50
CA GLN A 232 -8.27 10.61 6.56
C GLN A 232 -9.52 10.54 7.45
N PRO A 233 -9.93 11.63 8.11
CA PRO A 233 -11.24 11.70 8.74
C PRO A 233 -12.35 11.48 7.72
N ALA A 234 -13.44 10.83 8.13
CA ALA A 234 -14.63 10.74 7.29
C ALA A 234 -15.18 12.15 6.98
N PRO A 235 -15.93 12.34 5.88
CA PRO A 235 -16.43 13.65 5.49
C PRO A 235 -17.20 14.35 6.62
N GLY A 236 -16.74 15.55 7.01
CA GLY A 236 -17.34 16.35 8.08
C GLY A 236 -16.75 16.11 9.47
N GLU A 237 -15.88 15.12 9.64
CA GLU A 237 -15.15 14.86 10.88
C GLU A 237 -13.91 15.76 11.00
N THR A 238 -13.54 16.08 12.24
CA THR A 238 -12.27 16.77 12.58
C THR A 238 -11.58 16.03 13.72
N ILE A 239 -10.25 16.04 13.75
CA ILE A 239 -9.47 15.31 14.73
C ILE A 239 -8.36 16.18 15.32
N GLU A 240 -8.13 16.01 16.62
CA GLU A 240 -6.94 16.48 17.32
C GLU A 240 -6.16 15.26 17.81
N ILE A 241 -4.91 15.10 17.35
CA ILE A 241 -4.04 13.99 17.75
C ILE A 241 -3.22 14.41 18.97
N THR A 242 -3.45 13.74 20.09
CA THR A 242 -2.77 14.01 21.38
C THR A 242 -1.64 13.04 21.68
N ALA A 243 -1.63 11.87 21.03
CA ALA A 243 -0.54 10.91 21.08
C ALA A 243 -0.29 10.33 19.69
N PRO A 244 0.97 9.98 19.34
CA PRO A 244 1.28 9.48 18.02
C PRO A 244 0.71 8.08 17.85
N TRP A 245 0.07 7.84 16.73
CA TRP A 245 -0.39 6.51 16.35
C TRP A 245 0.73 5.74 15.63
N LYS A 246 0.58 4.42 15.54
CA LYS A 246 1.57 3.52 14.93
C LYS A 246 1.11 3.08 13.55
N LEU A 247 2.01 3.21 12.58
CA LEU A 247 1.91 2.62 11.26
C LEU A 247 2.89 1.45 11.18
N SER A 248 2.48 0.28 10.68
CA SER A 248 3.40 -0.78 10.28
C SER A 248 3.11 -1.15 8.83
N TRP A 249 4.14 -1.22 8.01
CA TRP A 249 4.03 -1.48 6.59
C TRP A 249 4.99 -2.59 6.20
N GLU A 250 4.42 -3.71 5.77
CA GLU A 250 5.13 -4.86 5.25
C GLU A 250 5.59 -4.63 3.81
N TYR A 251 6.79 -5.09 3.48
CA TYR A 251 7.31 -5.08 2.12
C TYR A 251 8.25 -6.25 1.91
N ARG A 252 8.35 -6.75 0.67
CA ARG A 252 9.27 -7.84 0.34
C ARG A 252 10.71 -7.36 0.46
N HIS A 253 11.59 -8.19 0.99
CA HIS A 253 12.97 -7.74 1.27
C HIS A 253 13.76 -7.33 0.03
N ASP A 254 13.34 -7.75 -1.17
CA ASP A 254 14.00 -7.50 -2.46
C ASP A 254 13.50 -6.25 -3.19
N THR A 255 12.52 -5.52 -2.64
CA THR A 255 11.96 -4.32 -3.30
C THR A 255 12.73 -3.02 -2.99
N ILE A 256 13.71 -3.06 -2.10
CA ILE A 256 14.45 -1.88 -1.62
C ILE A 256 15.94 -2.10 -1.84
N GLU A 257 16.56 -1.21 -2.62
CA GLU A 257 17.99 -1.28 -2.92
C GLU A 257 18.83 -0.55 -1.87
N GLU A 258 18.35 0.60 -1.35
CA GLU A 258 19.14 1.45 -0.47
C GLU A 258 18.53 1.57 0.94
N ARG A 259 17.38 2.23 1.09
CA ARG A 259 16.82 2.50 2.43
C ARG A 259 15.29 2.63 2.40
N PRO A 260 14.54 1.87 3.20
CA PRO A 260 13.12 2.12 3.38
C PRO A 260 12.88 3.43 4.10
N ALA A 261 11.93 4.22 3.61
CA ALA A 261 11.38 5.35 4.34
C ALA A 261 9.86 5.44 4.15
N ILE A 262 9.16 5.85 5.20
CA ILE A 262 7.76 6.25 5.11
C ILE A 262 7.73 7.76 5.04
N LEU A 263 7.12 8.33 3.99
CA LEU A 263 6.88 9.76 3.91
C LEU A 263 5.38 10.04 4.08
N MET A 264 5.07 11.16 4.72
CA MET A 264 3.71 11.70 4.82
C MET A 264 3.68 13.04 4.10
N TRP A 265 2.61 13.29 3.34
CA TRP A 265 2.40 14.60 2.73
C TRP A 265 2.05 15.63 3.80
N ASP A 266 2.85 16.69 3.91
CA ASP A 266 2.57 17.83 4.78
C ASP A 266 1.92 18.95 3.97
N GLU A 267 0.62 19.15 4.17
CA GLU A 267 -0.15 20.17 3.45
C GLU A 267 0.31 21.60 3.75
N ALA A 268 0.78 21.89 4.97
CA ALA A 268 1.22 23.24 5.32
C ALA A 268 2.56 23.57 4.65
N ALA A 269 3.45 22.58 4.53
CA ALA A 269 4.74 22.72 3.86
C ALA A 269 4.68 22.46 2.35
N GLN A 270 3.59 21.87 1.84
CA GLN A 270 3.45 21.38 0.47
C GLN A 270 4.64 20.48 0.07
N ALA A 271 5.00 19.56 0.98
CA ALA A 271 6.17 18.70 0.82
C ALA A 271 6.00 17.36 1.55
N TRP A 272 6.63 16.32 1.00
CA TRP A 272 6.77 15.03 1.66
C TRP A 272 7.76 15.11 2.83
N LYS A 273 7.33 14.67 4.01
CA LYS A 273 8.16 14.59 5.22
C LYS A 273 8.31 13.15 5.68
N GLU A 274 9.56 12.74 5.88
CA GLU A 274 9.85 11.42 6.44
C GLU A 274 9.29 11.29 7.85
N GLN A 275 8.62 10.16 8.09
CA GLN A 275 8.07 9.81 9.37
C GLN A 275 9.06 8.99 10.19
N PRO A 276 9.11 9.20 11.52
CA PRO A 276 10.02 8.49 12.39
C PRO A 276 9.75 7.01 12.34
N SER A 277 10.73 6.22 11.90
CA SER A 277 10.53 4.83 11.55
C SER A 277 11.73 3.93 11.89
N LYS A 278 11.42 2.67 12.19
CA LYS A 278 12.37 1.56 12.36
C LYS A 278 12.00 0.42 11.42
N VAL A 279 12.97 -0.45 11.14
CA VAL A 279 12.77 -1.63 10.31
C VAL A 279 13.04 -2.87 11.14
N ASP A 280 12.10 -3.79 11.13
CA ASP A 280 12.27 -5.16 11.62
C ASP A 280 12.51 -6.05 10.39
N TYR A 281 13.71 -6.60 10.27
CA TYR A 281 14.14 -7.39 9.11
C TYR A 281 13.76 -8.87 9.29
N GLY A 282 13.07 -9.42 8.30
CA GLY A 282 12.69 -10.84 8.23
C GLY A 282 13.33 -11.56 7.05
N ASP A 283 13.02 -12.85 6.91
CA ASP A 283 13.62 -13.70 5.86
C ASP A 283 13.02 -13.40 4.47
N GLU A 284 11.69 -13.24 4.38
CA GLU A 284 10.97 -12.98 3.11
C GLU A 284 10.33 -11.57 3.07
N VAL A 285 9.93 -11.07 4.23
CA VAL A 285 9.20 -9.81 4.39
C VAL A 285 9.85 -9.01 5.51
N ASN A 286 10.03 -7.72 5.27
CA ASN A 286 10.45 -6.76 6.26
C ASN A 286 9.25 -5.91 6.68
N ILE A 287 9.29 -5.38 7.89
CA ILE A 287 8.27 -4.47 8.41
C ILE A 287 8.93 -3.15 8.75
N ILE A 288 8.51 -2.06 8.09
CA ILE A 288 8.84 -0.71 8.54
C ILE A 288 7.70 -0.19 9.44
N SER A 289 8.03 0.15 10.68
CA SER A 289 7.07 0.73 11.63
C SER A 289 7.39 2.19 11.90
N ALA A 290 6.39 3.06 11.81
CA ALA A 290 6.49 4.49 12.11
C ALA A 290 5.58 4.92 13.27
N ARG A 291 5.98 5.99 13.95
CA ARG A 291 5.13 6.74 14.90
C ARG A 291 4.75 8.07 14.29
N VAL A 292 3.46 8.35 14.19
CA VAL A 292 2.93 9.40 13.32
C VAL A 292 2.01 10.34 14.11
N TRP A 293 2.17 11.65 13.92
CA TRP A 293 1.37 12.70 14.56
C TRP A 293 0.28 13.30 13.67
N GLY A 294 0.28 12.97 12.37
CA GLY A 294 -0.65 13.51 11.38
C GLY A 294 -1.52 12.46 10.72
N LEU A 295 -2.50 12.92 9.96
CA LEU A 295 -3.30 12.15 9.01
C LEU A 295 -3.06 12.70 7.61
N GLY A 296 -3.34 11.92 6.57
CA GLY A 296 -3.16 12.33 5.18
C GLY A 296 -2.73 11.18 4.28
N GLN A 297 -1.95 11.53 3.25
CA GLN A 297 -1.36 10.55 2.33
C GLN A 297 0.01 10.10 2.83
N PHE A 298 0.25 8.80 2.73
CA PHE A 298 1.50 8.13 3.08
C PHE A 298 2.04 7.38 1.88
N VAL A 299 3.37 7.28 1.82
CA VAL A 299 4.08 6.57 0.77
C VAL A 299 5.27 5.83 1.37
N LEU A 300 5.41 4.56 0.99
CA LEU A 300 6.62 3.78 1.22
C LEU A 300 7.55 4.00 0.04
N VAL A 301 8.80 4.38 0.32
CA VAL A 301 9.80 4.61 -0.71
C VAL A 301 11.08 3.83 -0.48
N ASP A 302 11.74 3.46 -1.57
CA ASP A 302 13.19 3.24 -1.57
C ASP A 302 13.86 4.62 -1.69
N ASP A 303 14.46 5.06 -0.59
CA ASP A 303 15.20 6.31 -0.51
C ASP A 303 16.64 6.12 -0.98
N GLN A 304 16.87 6.40 -2.26
CA GLN A 304 18.17 6.36 -2.91
C GLN A 304 18.86 7.74 -2.94
N LYS A 305 18.46 8.68 -2.07
CA LYS A 305 19.17 9.96 -1.95
C LYS A 305 20.61 9.70 -1.50
N ALA A 306 21.55 10.47 -2.08
CA ALA A 306 22.91 10.49 -1.59
C ALA A 306 22.94 10.93 -0.11
N ALA A 307 23.61 10.14 0.73
CA ALA A 307 23.77 10.47 2.14
C ALA A 307 24.49 11.82 2.33
N PRO A 308 24.06 12.66 3.30
CA PRO A 308 24.76 13.90 3.62
C PRO A 308 26.22 13.64 3.95
N TYR A 309 27.10 14.40 3.29
CA TYR A 309 28.54 14.32 3.51
C TYR A 309 29.02 15.53 4.32
N PHE A 310 29.75 15.26 5.41
CA PHE A 310 30.41 16.29 6.20
C PHE A 310 31.93 16.02 6.25
N LYS A 311 32.71 17.01 5.84
CA LYS A 311 34.17 16.84 5.63
C LYS A 311 34.97 16.60 6.92
N ASP A 312 34.39 16.96 8.06
CA ASP A 312 35.02 16.95 9.38
C ASP A 312 34.61 15.76 10.26
N ILE A 313 33.85 14.79 9.73
CA ILE A 313 33.41 13.62 10.51
C ILE A 313 33.86 12.27 9.95
N SER A 314 34.65 12.22 8.87
CA SER A 314 34.98 10.96 8.15
C SER A 314 35.56 9.84 9.03
N LYS A 315 36.24 10.18 10.14
CA LYS A 315 36.78 9.21 11.12
C LYS A 315 36.25 9.45 12.54
N HIS A 316 35.18 10.23 12.66
CA HIS A 316 34.63 10.63 13.94
C HIS A 316 33.74 9.51 14.50
N TRP A 317 33.82 9.25 15.81
CA TRP A 317 33.08 8.17 16.46
C TRP A 317 31.55 8.30 16.33
N ALA A 318 31.06 9.54 16.23
CA ALA A 318 29.64 9.86 16.05
C ALA A 318 29.17 9.89 14.57
N ALA A 319 30.04 9.59 13.60
CA ALA A 319 29.74 9.81 12.18
C ALA A 319 28.46 9.10 11.72
N THR A 320 28.25 7.85 12.11
CA THR A 320 27.06 7.07 11.75
C THR A 320 25.78 7.72 12.27
N SER A 321 25.73 8.09 13.55
CA SER A 321 24.56 8.77 14.13
C SER A 321 24.33 10.14 13.52
N ILE A 322 25.40 10.87 13.18
CA ILE A 322 25.30 12.17 12.52
C ILE A 322 24.66 12.01 11.14
N VAL A 323 25.18 11.09 10.32
CA VAL A 323 24.68 10.88 8.95
C VAL A 323 23.25 10.35 8.95
N ASP A 324 22.91 9.38 9.81
CA ASP A 324 21.55 8.83 9.92
C ASP A 324 20.53 9.91 10.34
N MET A 325 20.83 10.69 11.38
CA MET A 325 19.93 11.77 11.81
C MET A 325 19.86 12.92 10.79
N ALA A 326 20.92 13.15 10.01
CA ALA A 326 20.90 14.15 8.95
C ALA A 326 20.08 13.68 7.74
N LEU A 327 20.19 12.40 7.35
CA LEU A 327 19.37 11.77 6.31
C LEU A 327 17.88 11.94 6.58
N ARG A 328 17.49 11.79 7.86
CA ARG A 328 16.12 11.90 8.36
C ARG A 328 15.68 13.34 8.61
N GLY A 329 16.53 14.33 8.32
CA GLY A 329 16.25 15.75 8.51
C GLY A 329 16.18 16.22 9.97
N VAL A 330 16.58 15.38 10.93
CA VAL A 330 16.54 15.68 12.38
C VAL A 330 17.65 16.65 12.78
N ILE A 331 18.82 16.50 12.17
CA ILE A 331 19.96 17.39 12.39
C ILE A 331 20.50 17.91 11.05
N ASN A 332 21.19 19.05 11.10
CA ASN A 332 21.80 19.66 9.92
C ASN A 332 23.24 20.08 10.21
N GLY A 333 24.08 20.01 9.18
CA GLY A 333 25.39 20.66 9.19
C GLY A 333 25.32 22.10 8.72
N PHE A 334 26.47 22.67 8.44
CA PHE A 334 26.63 24.05 8.02
C PHE A 334 26.78 24.16 6.50
N PRO A 335 26.46 25.34 5.89
CA PRO A 335 26.59 25.55 4.45
C PRO A 335 28.01 25.36 3.89
N ASP A 336 29.04 25.38 4.76
CA ASP A 336 30.45 25.16 4.41
C ASP A 336 30.82 23.66 4.30
N GLY A 337 29.84 22.75 4.44
CA GLY A 337 30.02 21.30 4.38
C GLY A 337 30.61 20.68 5.66
N THR A 338 30.63 21.40 6.77
CA THR A 338 31.02 20.87 8.10
C THR A 338 29.82 20.46 8.94
N PHE A 339 30.02 19.55 9.89
CA PHE A 339 29.08 19.28 10.97
C PHE A 339 29.47 19.99 12.28
N ARG A 340 30.77 20.23 12.49
CA ARG A 340 31.40 20.79 13.69
C ARG A 340 31.14 19.93 14.95
N PRO A 341 31.60 18.67 14.95
CA PRO A 341 31.22 17.70 15.98
C PRO A 341 31.59 18.11 17.41
N ASP A 342 32.70 18.85 17.59
CA ASP A 342 33.22 19.24 18.91
C ASP A 342 32.66 20.57 19.43
N GLU A 343 31.88 21.32 18.64
CA GLU A 343 31.25 22.54 19.11
C GLU A 343 30.16 22.23 20.14
N THR A 344 30.05 23.06 21.17
CA THR A 344 29.03 22.90 22.21
C THR A 344 27.64 23.32 21.72
N VAL A 345 26.62 22.57 22.11
CA VAL A 345 25.22 22.81 21.76
C VAL A 345 24.55 23.75 22.77
N THR A 346 23.72 24.67 22.28
CA THR A 346 22.89 25.53 23.15
C THR A 346 21.57 24.84 23.53
N ARG A 347 20.92 25.31 24.61
CA ARG A 347 19.60 24.81 25.03
C ARG A 347 18.56 24.90 23.92
N ALA A 348 18.51 26.00 23.17
CA ALA A 348 17.59 26.15 22.03
C ALA A 348 17.88 25.14 20.91
N GLN A 349 19.15 24.90 20.59
CA GLN A 349 19.54 23.93 19.56
C GLN A 349 19.16 22.50 19.96
N PHE A 350 19.38 22.13 21.22
CA PHE A 350 18.99 20.81 21.74
C PHE A 350 17.47 20.59 21.64
N VAL A 351 16.67 21.53 22.12
CA VAL A 351 15.20 21.44 22.07
C VAL A 351 14.70 21.34 20.64
N LYS A 352 15.30 22.08 19.70
CA LYS A 352 14.97 21.95 18.27
C LYS A 352 15.26 20.56 17.71
N MET A 353 16.42 19.98 18.01
CA MET A 353 16.77 18.62 17.56
C MET A 353 15.84 17.58 18.20
N LEU A 354 15.50 17.73 19.48
CA LEU A 354 14.56 16.86 20.19
C LEU A 354 13.16 16.89 19.57
N ALA A 355 12.59 18.08 19.37
CA ALA A 355 11.29 18.25 18.76
C ALA A 355 11.25 17.70 17.33
N SER A 356 12.32 17.89 16.55
CA SER A 356 12.45 17.35 15.19
C SER A 356 12.54 15.82 15.16
N ALA A 357 13.28 15.22 16.09
CA ALA A 357 13.41 13.76 16.20
C ALA A 357 12.07 13.09 16.50
N MET A 358 11.27 13.72 17.35
CA MET A 358 9.95 13.24 17.75
C MET A 358 8.81 13.74 16.84
N GLN A 359 9.13 14.53 15.81
CA GLN A 359 8.20 15.15 14.86
C GLN A 359 7.02 15.84 15.54
N TRP A 360 7.29 16.61 16.61
CA TRP A 360 6.22 17.32 17.29
C TRP A 360 5.62 18.40 16.38
N THR A 361 4.29 18.45 16.36
CA THR A 361 3.52 19.52 15.71
C THR A 361 3.51 20.77 16.58
N TYR A 362 3.39 21.94 15.95
CA TYR A 362 3.43 23.19 16.68
C TYR A 362 2.24 23.32 17.65
N GLU A 363 2.53 23.58 18.91
CA GLU A 363 1.56 23.91 19.95
C GLU A 363 1.90 25.25 20.57
N LYS A 364 0.89 26.12 20.76
CA LYS A 364 1.09 27.46 21.32
C LYS A 364 0.93 27.45 22.85
N PRO A 365 1.94 27.86 23.64
CA PRO A 365 1.84 27.88 25.09
C PRO A 365 0.98 29.05 25.58
N SER A 366 0.40 28.88 26.77
CA SER A 366 -0.38 29.94 27.44
C SER A 366 0.49 30.99 28.16
N ILE A 367 1.74 30.65 28.48
CA ILE A 367 2.70 31.51 29.18
C ILE A 367 4.05 31.38 28.46
N GLY A 368 4.69 32.52 28.16
CA GLY A 368 6.02 32.58 27.55
C GLY A 368 7.13 32.90 28.56
N PHE A 369 8.37 32.87 28.08
CA PHE A 369 9.55 33.27 28.86
C PHE A 369 9.77 34.79 28.83
N ASN A 370 10.55 35.31 29.78
CA ASN A 370 10.86 36.73 29.87
C ASN A 370 12.09 37.19 29.06
N ASP A 371 12.85 36.24 28.51
CA ASP A 371 13.98 36.48 27.63
C ASP A 371 13.60 36.32 26.15
N ASP A 372 14.42 36.87 25.26
CA ASP A 372 14.17 36.85 23.82
C ASP A 372 14.43 35.46 23.24
N ILE A 373 13.41 34.87 22.60
CA ILE A 373 13.49 33.55 21.99
C ILE A 373 13.73 33.70 20.48
N PRO A 374 14.83 33.17 19.92
CA PRO A 374 15.08 33.23 18.50
C PRO A 374 13.95 32.58 17.69
N GLY A 375 13.46 33.25 16.66
CA GLY A 375 12.34 32.77 15.84
C GLY A 375 12.55 31.38 15.21
N TRP A 376 13.80 31.00 14.92
CA TRP A 376 14.13 29.67 14.39
C TRP A 376 13.93 28.52 15.39
N ALA A 377 13.83 28.84 16.69
CA ALA A 377 13.67 27.90 17.80
C ALA A 377 12.28 28.00 18.46
N SER A 378 11.56 29.12 18.29
CA SER A 378 10.30 29.41 19.00
C SER A 378 9.32 28.25 18.93
N ALA A 379 8.97 27.76 17.72
CA ALA A 379 7.99 26.69 17.57
C ALA A 379 8.36 25.40 18.34
N ALA A 380 9.64 25.04 18.36
CA ALA A 380 10.11 23.85 19.09
C ALA A 380 10.06 24.07 20.61
N ILE A 381 10.45 25.26 21.08
CA ILE A 381 10.43 25.61 22.51
C ILE A 381 9.00 25.72 23.02
N ASP A 382 8.13 26.42 22.29
CA ASP A 382 6.71 26.57 22.55
C ASP A 382 6.03 25.21 22.75
N THR A 383 6.27 24.30 21.81
CA THR A 383 5.74 22.93 21.86
C THR A 383 6.33 22.13 23.02
N ALA A 384 7.63 22.27 23.29
CA ALA A 384 8.27 21.61 24.43
C ALA A 384 7.73 22.10 25.78
N VAL A 385 7.26 23.36 25.87
CA VAL A 385 6.59 23.91 27.05
C VAL A 385 5.19 23.31 27.21
N CYS A 386 4.39 23.28 26.13
CA CYS A 386 3.05 22.65 26.14
C CYS A 386 3.12 21.18 26.59
N ARG A 387 4.13 20.46 26.12
CA ARG A 387 4.41 19.06 26.46
C ARG A 387 5.12 18.87 27.80
N ARG A 388 5.37 19.96 28.54
CA ARG A 388 6.02 19.98 29.87
C ARG A 388 7.43 19.39 29.89
N VAL A 389 8.09 19.32 28.73
CA VAL A 389 9.49 18.91 28.60
C VAL A 389 10.39 20.03 29.10
N VAL A 390 10.05 21.27 28.74
CA VAL A 390 10.75 22.49 29.16
C VAL A 390 9.86 23.27 30.13
N THR A 391 10.45 23.71 31.24
CA THR A 391 9.76 24.53 32.26
C THR A 391 10.41 25.90 32.47
N GLY A 392 11.55 26.17 31.84
CA GLY A 392 12.38 27.35 32.11
C GLY A 392 13.14 27.28 33.43
N TYR A 393 13.87 28.35 33.72
CA TYR A 393 14.54 28.58 34.99
C TYR A 393 13.63 29.27 36.00
N PRO A 394 13.96 29.23 37.31
CA PRO A 394 13.15 29.86 38.36
C PRO A 394 12.94 31.37 38.20
N ASP A 395 13.80 32.06 37.45
CA ASP A 395 13.70 33.49 37.16
C ASP A 395 12.74 33.82 35.99
N GLY A 396 12.12 32.80 35.38
CA GLY A 396 11.18 32.95 34.26
C GLY A 396 11.85 32.98 32.88
N SER A 397 13.16 32.74 32.79
CA SER A 397 13.90 32.68 31.51
C SER A 397 14.02 31.26 30.95
N PHE A 398 14.30 31.15 29.65
CA PHE A 398 14.72 29.89 29.02
C PHE A 398 16.24 29.77 28.84
N ALA A 399 16.92 30.90 28.67
CA ALA A 399 18.32 31.08 28.26
C ALA A 399 18.67 30.29 26.97
N PRO A 400 18.18 30.71 25.80
CA PRO A 400 18.31 29.95 24.54
C PRO A 400 19.76 29.73 24.09
N ASP A 401 20.65 30.69 24.39
CA ASP A 401 22.07 30.65 24.00
C ASP A 401 22.98 30.02 25.06
N ALA A 402 22.45 29.71 26.24
CA ALA A 402 23.22 29.01 27.26
C ALA A 402 23.57 27.60 26.76
N LYS A 403 24.81 27.17 27.05
CA LYS A 403 25.25 25.80 26.78
C LYS A 403 24.38 24.83 27.56
N ILE A 404 23.87 23.80 26.90
CA ILE A 404 23.07 22.79 27.59
C ILE A 404 23.97 21.88 28.42
N THR A 405 23.64 21.70 29.70
CA THR A 405 24.35 20.78 30.58
C THR A 405 23.86 19.34 30.41
N ARG A 406 24.70 18.36 30.75
CA ARG A 406 24.32 16.94 30.74
C ARG A 406 23.15 16.63 31.68
N SER A 407 23.06 17.33 32.82
CA SER A 407 21.90 17.23 33.72
C SER A 407 20.60 17.73 33.09
N GLU A 408 20.64 18.86 32.37
CA GLU A 408 19.46 19.40 31.68
C GLU A 408 19.01 18.50 30.52
N MET A 409 19.97 17.97 29.74
CA MET A 409 19.66 16.98 28.71
C MET A 409 18.92 15.79 29.30
N ALA A 410 19.41 15.21 30.40
CA ALA A 410 18.77 14.06 31.03
C ALA A 410 17.31 14.35 31.42
N VAL A 411 17.05 15.52 32.02
CA VAL A 411 15.69 15.95 32.41
C VAL A 411 14.78 16.11 31.19
N MET A 412 15.27 16.70 30.10
CA MET A 412 14.46 16.88 28.89
C MET A 412 14.15 15.55 28.20
N LEU A 413 15.13 14.64 28.10
CA LEU A 413 14.92 13.30 27.52
C LEU A 413 13.91 12.49 28.35
N ASP A 414 14.08 12.50 29.67
CA ASP A 414 13.23 11.81 30.63
C ASP A 414 11.77 12.25 30.51
N ARG A 415 11.54 13.57 30.47
CA ARG A 415 10.19 14.15 30.32
C ARG A 415 9.60 13.88 28.93
N ALA A 416 10.41 14.00 27.87
CA ALA A 416 9.95 13.80 26.51
C ALA A 416 9.50 12.35 26.24
N LEU A 417 10.19 11.38 26.84
CA LEU A 417 9.89 9.96 26.68
C LEU A 417 8.97 9.40 27.76
N GLY A 418 8.77 10.13 28.86
CA GLY A 418 8.02 9.62 30.02
C GLY A 418 8.64 8.34 30.56
N LEU A 419 9.96 8.34 30.78
CA LEU A 419 10.69 7.11 31.14
C LEU A 419 10.13 6.48 32.43
N ALA A 420 10.07 5.15 32.42
CA ALA A 420 9.59 4.38 33.57
C ALA A 420 10.47 4.59 34.80
N ASP A 421 9.88 4.49 35.98
CA ASP A 421 10.63 4.53 37.23
C ASP A 421 11.66 3.40 37.29
N THR A 422 12.82 3.71 37.85
CA THR A 422 13.96 2.80 37.94
C THR A 422 14.49 2.76 39.37
N ASN A 423 15.03 1.60 39.74
CA ASN A 423 15.80 1.43 40.98
C ASN A 423 17.30 1.61 40.76
N THR A 424 17.72 2.08 39.58
CA THR A 424 19.13 2.30 39.23
C THR A 424 19.80 3.24 40.24
N VAL A 425 20.84 2.74 40.88
CA VAL A 425 21.72 3.53 41.76
C VAL A 425 22.84 4.13 40.91
N LEU A 426 23.03 5.44 41.00
CA LEU A 426 24.08 6.14 40.28
C LEU A 426 25.43 5.92 40.96
N GLU A 427 26.31 5.11 40.35
CA GLU A 427 27.65 4.79 40.90
C GLU A 427 28.77 5.71 40.36
N TYR A 428 28.44 6.92 39.97
CA TYR A 428 29.42 7.88 39.44
C TYR A 428 30.27 8.51 40.55
N LYS A 429 31.57 8.70 40.30
CA LYS A 429 32.52 9.31 41.26
C LYS A 429 32.15 10.75 41.62
N ASP A 430 31.51 11.46 40.70
CA ASP A 430 31.02 12.84 40.81
C ASP A 430 29.52 12.93 41.14
N GLN A 431 28.91 11.86 41.67
CA GLN A 431 27.48 11.83 42.02
C GLN A 431 27.04 12.94 43.00
N ASN A 432 27.97 13.52 43.76
CA ASN A 432 27.72 14.62 44.68
C ASN A 432 27.59 15.98 43.97
N GLU A 433 28.08 16.09 42.73
CA GLU A 433 27.94 17.27 41.88
C GLU A 433 26.62 17.27 41.10
N ILE A 434 25.88 16.15 41.11
CA ILE A 434 24.59 16.01 40.44
C ILE A 434 23.54 16.86 41.16
N PRO A 435 22.93 17.86 40.49
CA PRO A 435 21.85 18.66 41.07
C PRO A 435 20.66 17.80 41.47
N ALA A 436 20.02 18.13 42.59
CA ALA A 436 18.89 17.36 43.13
C ALA A 436 17.74 17.20 42.12
N PHE A 437 17.45 18.25 41.33
CA PHE A 437 16.38 18.22 40.32
C PHE A 437 16.62 17.23 39.18
N ALA A 438 17.89 16.87 38.90
CA ALA A 438 18.27 16.02 37.77
C ALA A 438 18.51 14.56 38.16
N ARG A 439 18.67 14.26 39.45
CA ARG A 439 19.12 12.93 39.93
C ARG A 439 18.23 11.78 39.43
N ALA A 440 16.91 11.90 39.56
CA ALA A 440 15.98 10.87 39.12
C ALA A 440 15.99 10.71 37.59
N ALA A 441 15.99 11.82 36.85
CA ALA A 441 16.05 11.81 35.40
C ALA A 441 17.35 11.19 34.87
N ILE A 442 18.49 11.46 35.52
CA ILE A 442 19.78 10.86 35.16
C ILE A 442 19.76 9.35 35.40
N ALA A 443 19.17 8.88 36.51
CA ALA A 443 19.01 7.45 36.77
C ALA A 443 18.17 6.78 35.68
N ARG A 444 16.99 7.32 35.36
CA ARG A 444 16.12 6.78 34.30
C ARG A 444 16.75 6.84 32.91
N ALA A 445 17.40 7.95 32.56
CA ALA A 445 18.08 8.09 31.27
C ALA A 445 19.32 7.17 31.15
N THR A 446 19.97 6.84 32.27
CA THR A 446 21.06 5.85 32.29
C THR A 446 20.53 4.44 32.12
N ASP A 447 19.47 4.08 32.84
CA ASP A 447 18.81 2.77 32.76
C ASP A 447 18.23 2.51 31.35
N ALA A 448 17.62 3.53 30.74
CA ALA A 448 17.15 3.51 29.36
C ALA A 448 18.29 3.52 28.30
N GLY A 449 19.56 3.59 28.72
CA GLY A 449 20.72 3.59 27.83
C GLY A 449 20.90 4.86 26.98
N LEU A 450 20.16 5.93 27.27
CA LEU A 450 20.18 7.18 26.50
C LEU A 450 21.44 7.99 26.78
N LEU A 451 21.80 8.10 28.07
CA LEU A 451 22.97 8.82 28.56
C LEU A 451 23.85 7.90 29.40
N GLN A 452 25.16 8.01 29.22
CA GLN A 452 26.13 7.23 29.99
C GLN A 452 27.28 8.15 30.41
N GLY A 453 27.84 7.89 31.59
CA GLY A 453 29.10 8.51 32.01
C GLY A 453 30.31 7.90 31.31
N ALA A 454 31.47 8.54 31.49
CA ALA A 454 32.76 8.09 30.98
C ALA A 454 33.82 8.17 32.08
N ASP A 455 34.75 7.21 32.12
CA ASP A 455 35.83 7.12 33.12
C ASP A 455 35.34 7.06 34.59
N GLY A 456 34.09 6.62 34.78
CA GLY A 456 33.40 6.59 36.08
C GLY A 456 32.84 7.94 36.53
N LEU A 457 32.77 8.94 35.64
CA LEU A 457 32.19 10.27 35.90
C LEU A 457 30.96 10.49 35.01
N PHE A 458 29.91 11.12 35.54
CA PHE A 458 28.76 11.53 34.74
C PHE A 458 28.97 12.89 34.08
N ARG A 459 29.71 13.78 34.73
CA ARG A 459 29.99 15.18 34.36
C ARG A 459 28.71 16.01 34.24
N PRO A 460 27.92 16.18 35.33
CA PRO A 460 26.57 16.76 35.28
C PRO A 460 26.50 18.19 34.72
N ASN A 461 27.54 18.99 34.98
CA ASN A 461 27.60 20.41 34.64
C ASN A 461 28.32 20.68 33.30
N ASP A 462 28.90 19.65 32.68
CA ASP A 462 29.59 19.81 31.40
C ASP A 462 28.58 20.07 30.28
N GLY A 463 29.01 20.91 29.32
CA GLY A 463 28.27 21.12 28.09
C GLY A 463 28.34 19.89 27.17
N ALA A 464 27.29 19.64 26.38
CA ALA A 464 27.32 18.60 25.36
C ALA A 464 27.85 19.14 24.03
N SER A 465 28.73 18.38 23.39
CA SER A 465 29.16 18.61 22.00
C SER A 465 28.06 18.21 21.00
N ARG A 466 28.12 18.76 19.78
CA ARG A 466 27.19 18.42 18.69
C ARG A 466 27.21 16.93 18.36
N ALA A 467 28.37 16.29 18.42
CA ALA A 467 28.51 14.86 18.22
C ALA A 467 27.82 14.04 19.31
N GLU A 468 28.03 14.39 20.58
CA GLU A 468 27.34 13.73 21.70
C GLU A 468 25.83 13.91 21.60
N THR A 469 25.36 15.12 21.28
CA THR A 469 23.94 15.38 21.10
C THR A 469 23.37 14.56 19.93
N ALA A 470 24.06 14.45 18.80
CA ALA A 470 23.59 13.62 17.67
C ALA A 470 23.42 12.14 18.07
N VAL A 471 24.34 11.61 18.86
CA VAL A 471 24.27 10.22 19.35
C VAL A 471 23.14 10.05 20.36
N VAL A 472 22.96 11.00 21.27
CA VAL A 472 21.85 10.99 22.24
C VAL A 472 20.50 11.08 21.54
N ILE A 473 20.36 11.95 20.54
CA ILE A 473 19.13 12.07 19.74
C ILE A 473 18.88 10.79 18.94
N SER A 474 19.91 10.18 18.35
CA SER A 474 19.79 8.88 17.67
C SER A 474 19.32 7.77 18.61
N ARG A 475 19.83 7.73 19.85
CA ARG A 475 19.37 6.77 20.89
C ARG A 475 17.93 7.04 21.31
N LEU A 476 17.57 8.30 21.54
CA LEU A 476 16.19 8.70 21.85
C LEU A 476 15.25 8.26 20.73
N TYR A 477 15.62 8.52 19.48
CA TYR A 477 14.82 8.18 18.32
C TYR A 477 14.55 6.66 18.26
N LYS A 478 15.59 5.84 18.44
CA LYS A 478 15.46 4.38 18.49
C LYS A 478 14.61 3.90 19.67
N TYR A 479 14.92 4.38 20.88
CA TYR A 479 14.18 4.03 22.09
C TYR A 479 12.69 4.36 21.92
N TRP A 480 12.36 5.54 21.42
CA TRP A 480 10.98 5.97 21.22
C TRP A 480 10.21 5.10 20.22
N LEU A 481 10.88 4.57 19.20
CA LEU A 481 10.29 3.66 18.21
C LEU A 481 10.16 2.20 18.72
N GLU A 482 10.91 1.83 19.76
CA GLU A 482 10.85 0.51 20.38
C GLU A 482 9.75 0.41 21.44
N GLN A 483 9.34 1.52 22.04
CA GLN A 483 8.24 1.55 23.01
C GLN A 483 6.91 1.16 22.34
N GLN A 484 6.25 0.13 22.87
CA GLN A 484 4.97 -0.42 22.39
C GLN A 484 3.78 0.46 22.77
#